data_AF-A0A2W6CWJ1-F1
#
_entry.id   AF-A0A2W6CWJ1-F1
#
_cell.length_a   1.000
_cell.length_b   1.000
_cell.length_c   1.000
_cell.angle_alpha   90.00
_cell.angle_beta   90.00
_cell.angle_gamma   90.00
#
_symmetry.space_group_name_H-M   'P 1'
#
loop_
_entity.id
_entity.type
_entity.pdbx_description
1 polymer ?
#
loop_
_entity_poly.entity_id
_entity_poly.type
_entity_poly.pdbx_seq_one_letter_code
_entity_poly.pdbx_strand_id
1 'polypeptide(L)'
;MLLAQVGTLFPVFVADVRKADFTSLDLWLPNVVRRELHAEGLPDDALGALVPPVVAARTASGQMLGFMSEMARFADYAIADAGGLARCDVGELNREQRRILHNRDGRYETPLHLVTERGQGA
;
A
#
# COMPACT_ATOMS: atom_id res chain seq x y z
N MET A 1 2.21 4.07 9.40
CA MET A 1 0.86 4.18 8.80
C MET A 1 0.77 3.21 7.65
N LEU A 2 -0.35 2.51 7.49
CA LEU A 2 -0.58 1.60 6.37
C LEU A 2 -1.73 2.10 5.51
N LEU A 3 -1.52 2.08 4.20
CA LEU A 3 -2.48 2.46 3.18
C LEU A 3 -2.61 1.32 2.18
N ALA A 4 -3.77 1.22 1.54
CA ALA A 4 -3.95 0.29 0.45
C ALA A 4 -4.93 0.85 -0.58
N GLN A 5 -4.61 0.69 -1.86
CA GLN A 5 -5.44 1.17 -2.95
C GLN A 5 -6.62 0.21 -3.20
N VAL A 6 -7.83 0.77 -3.32
CA VAL A 6 -9.04 -0.01 -3.60
C VAL A 6 -9.06 -0.44 -5.07
N GLY A 7 -8.94 -1.75 -5.31
CA GLY A 7 -9.06 -2.33 -6.65
C GLY A 7 -7.75 -2.90 -7.20
N THR A 8 -6.60 -2.49 -6.68
CA THR A 8 -5.29 -3.11 -6.95
C THR A 8 -4.67 -3.73 -5.70
N LEU A 9 -5.22 -3.42 -4.52
CA LEU A 9 -4.70 -3.82 -3.22
C LEU A 9 -3.27 -3.34 -2.96
N PHE A 10 -2.75 -2.40 -3.75
CA PHE A 10 -1.36 -1.94 -3.64
C PHE A 10 -1.10 -1.33 -2.24
N PRO A 11 -0.30 -2.00 -1.38
CA PRO A 11 -0.06 -1.54 -0.03
C PRO A 11 1.10 -0.54 -0.01
N VAL A 12 0.96 0.47 0.85
CA VAL A 12 2.02 1.43 1.15
C VAL A 12 2.13 1.56 2.66
N PHE A 13 3.21 1.03 3.21
CA PHE A 13 3.62 1.26 4.58
C PHE A 13 4.57 2.46 4.65
N VAL A 14 4.26 3.39 5.55
CA VAL A 14 5.06 4.58 5.82
C VAL A 14 5.43 4.62 7.29
N ALA A 15 6.73 4.55 7.59
CA ALA A 15 7.28 4.77 8.92
C ALA A 15 7.32 6.26 9.26
N ASP A 16 7.41 6.58 10.55
CA ASP A 16 7.71 7.93 11.07
C ASP A 16 6.78 9.07 10.60
N VAL A 17 5.50 8.75 10.36
CA VAL A 17 4.49 9.76 10.00
C VAL A 17 4.27 10.73 11.16
N ARG A 18 4.39 12.03 10.88
CA ARG A 18 4.24 13.12 11.84
C ARG A 18 2.86 13.75 11.73
N LYS A 19 2.45 14.46 12.79
CA LYS A 19 1.18 15.22 12.81
C LYS A 19 1.08 16.24 11.66
N ALA A 20 2.20 16.86 11.27
CA ALA A 20 2.23 17.82 10.18
C ALA A 20 1.85 17.19 8.83
N ASP A 21 2.22 15.92 8.60
CA ASP A 21 1.90 15.20 7.36
C ASP A 21 0.39 15.01 7.19
N PHE A 22 -0.34 14.82 8.29
CA PHE A 22 -1.81 14.76 8.28
C PHE A 22 -2.48 16.10 7.95
N THR A 23 -1.83 17.21 8.26
CA THR A 23 -2.38 18.56 7.98
C THR A 23 -2.26 18.92 6.50
N SER A 24 -1.36 18.27 5.77
CA SER A 24 -1.14 18.45 4.33
C SER A 24 -1.28 17.13 3.56
N LEU A 25 -2.20 16.27 4.02
CA LEU A 25 -2.36 14.91 3.51
C LEU A 25 -2.58 14.89 1.98
N ASP A 26 -3.35 15.84 1.44
CA ASP A 26 -3.65 15.93 0.00
C ASP A 26 -2.40 16.19 -0.87
N LEU A 27 -1.37 16.81 -0.31
CA LEU A 27 -0.09 17.06 -1.01
C LEU A 27 0.92 15.96 -0.71
N TRP A 28 0.96 15.48 0.52
CA TRP A 28 1.95 14.51 0.98
C TRP A 28 1.67 13.12 0.41
N LEU A 29 0.42 12.68 0.44
CA LEU A 29 0.05 11.32 0.10
C LEU A 29 0.29 10.95 -1.36
N PRO A 30 -0.08 11.77 -2.37
CA PRO A 30 0.25 11.46 -3.75
C PRO A 30 1.75 11.32 -3.99
N ASN A 31 2.58 12.11 -3.32
CA ASN A 31 4.03 12.02 -3.44
C ASN A 31 4.60 10.73 -2.83
N VAL A 32 4.06 10.31 -1.69
CA VAL A 32 4.40 9.01 -1.09
C VAL A 32 4.03 7.86 -2.03
N VAL A 33 2.81 7.88 -2.58
CA VAL A 33 2.35 6.83 -3.50
C VAL A 33 3.20 6.78 -4.76
N ARG A 34 3.50 7.92 -5.40
CA ARG A 34 4.38 7.98 -6.58
C ARG A 34 5.78 7.43 -6.30
N ARG A 35 6.38 7.80 -5.17
CA ARG A 35 7.69 7.25 -4.77
C ARG A 35 7.66 5.72 -4.71
N GLU A 36 6.61 5.17 -4.12
CA GLU A 36 6.44 3.72 -3.98
C GLU A 36 6.16 3.02 -5.31
N LEU A 37 5.42 3.66 -6.23
CA LEU A 37 5.23 3.17 -7.59
C LEU A 37 6.56 3.15 -8.36
N HIS A 38 7.33 4.24 -8.30
CA HIS A 38 8.65 4.31 -8.92
C HIS A 38 9.63 3.27 -8.35
N ALA A 39 9.54 2.96 -7.05
CA ALA A 39 10.38 1.92 -6.44
C ALA A 39 10.12 0.51 -7.00
N GLU A 40 8.94 0.29 -7.62
CA GLU A 40 8.58 -0.93 -8.36
C GLU A 40 8.71 -0.77 -9.88
N GLY A 41 9.18 0.39 -10.37
CA GLY A 41 9.27 0.68 -11.80
C GLY A 41 7.92 0.91 -12.48
N LEU A 42 6.87 1.23 -11.72
CA LEU A 42 5.52 1.48 -12.22
C LEU A 42 5.33 2.96 -12.61
N PRO A 43 4.46 3.26 -13.59
CA PRO A 43 4.12 4.64 -13.95
C PRO A 43 3.27 5.32 -12.86
N ASP A 44 3.30 6.65 -12.81
CA ASP A 44 2.62 7.46 -11.79
C ASP A 44 1.10 7.29 -11.77
N ASP A 45 0.51 6.88 -12.88
CA ASP A 45 -0.91 6.66 -13.09
C ASP A 45 -1.31 5.19 -13.03
N ALA A 46 -0.40 4.28 -12.65
CA ALA A 46 -0.66 2.83 -12.58
C ALA A 46 -1.86 2.46 -11.67
N LEU A 47 -2.14 3.30 -10.68
CA LEU A 47 -3.26 3.15 -9.75
C LEU A 47 -4.55 3.86 -10.23
N GLY A 48 -4.53 4.49 -11.40
CA GLY A 48 -5.51 5.48 -11.86
C GLY A 48 -5.25 6.86 -11.27
N ALA A 49 -6.13 7.82 -11.57
CA ALA A 49 -6.05 9.15 -10.98
C ALA A 49 -6.10 9.05 -9.45
N LEU A 50 -5.04 9.51 -8.78
CA LEU A 50 -5.02 9.73 -7.34
C LEU A 50 -5.90 10.96 -7.05
N VAL A 51 -7.22 10.77 -7.07
CA VAL A 51 -8.18 11.86 -6.88
C VAL A 51 -8.23 12.21 -5.39
N PRO A 52 -7.91 13.45 -4.99
CA PRO A 52 -8.19 13.94 -3.65
C PRO A 52 -9.72 14.09 -3.45
N PRO A 53 -10.25 13.93 -2.23
CA PRO A 53 -9.55 13.61 -1.00
C PRO A 53 -9.38 12.10 -0.88
N VAL A 54 -8.17 11.65 -0.53
CA VAL A 54 -8.02 10.30 0.00
C VAL A 54 -8.67 10.31 1.38
N VAL A 55 -9.97 10.08 1.39
CA VAL A 55 -10.67 9.74 2.62
C VAL A 55 -9.95 8.50 3.14
N ALA A 56 -9.41 8.57 4.36
CA ALA A 56 -9.10 7.39 5.14
C ALA A 56 -10.44 6.65 5.33
N ALA A 57 -10.84 5.92 4.29
CA ALA A 57 -12.20 5.49 4.11
C ALA A 57 -12.50 4.43 5.15
N ARG A 58 -13.62 4.62 5.84
CA ARG A 58 -14.34 3.54 6.51
C ARG A 58 -14.38 2.36 5.53
N THR A 59 -13.74 1.26 5.88
CA THR A 59 -13.53 0.10 5.00
C THR A 59 -14.86 -0.31 4.38
N ALA A 60 -15.04 -0.06 3.07
CA ALA A 60 -16.31 -0.29 2.38
C ALA A 60 -16.62 -1.79 2.20
N SER A 61 -15.64 -2.67 2.43
CA SER A 61 -15.83 -4.13 2.41
C SER A 61 -15.01 -4.84 3.50
N GLY A 62 -15.56 -5.94 4.03
CA GLY A 62 -14.85 -6.81 4.98
C GLY A 62 -13.60 -7.47 4.40
N GLN A 63 -13.58 -7.70 3.08
CA GLN A 63 -12.39 -8.20 2.37
C GLN A 63 -11.24 -7.18 2.42
N MET A 64 -11.53 -5.89 2.21
CA MET A 64 -10.53 -4.83 2.32
C MET A 64 -10.00 -4.70 3.75
N LEU A 65 -10.89 -4.81 4.74
CA LEU A 65 -10.49 -4.80 6.15
C LEU A 65 -9.62 -6.02 6.49
N GLY A 66 -9.96 -7.20 5.99
CA GLY A 66 -9.19 -8.44 6.15
C GLY A 66 -7.79 -8.29 5.55
N PHE A 67 -7.70 -7.79 4.32
CA PHE A 67 -6.44 -7.49 3.64
C PHE A 67 -5.60 -6.48 4.42
N MET A 68 -6.18 -5.36 4.86
CA MET A 68 -5.45 -4.36 5.65
C MET A 68 -4.95 -4.93 6.98
N SER A 69 -5.73 -5.80 7.62
CA SER A 69 -5.35 -6.44 8.87
C SER A 69 -4.23 -7.45 8.66
N GLU A 70 -4.23 -8.19 7.55
CA GLU A 70 -3.18 -9.10 7.16
C GLU A 70 -1.86 -8.35 6.89
N MET A 71 -1.91 -7.27 6.12
CA MET A 71 -0.78 -6.40 5.83
C MET A 71 -0.21 -5.72 7.08
N ALA A 72 -1.08 -5.25 7.99
CA ALA A 72 -0.64 -4.70 9.27
C ALA A 72 0.09 -5.76 10.10
N ARG A 73 -0.45 -6.98 10.17
CA ARG A 73 0.18 -8.08 10.90
C ARG A 73 1.51 -8.50 10.28
N PHE A 74 1.61 -8.53 8.95
CA PHE A 74 2.86 -8.78 8.25
C PHE A 74 3.93 -7.74 8.62
N ALA A 75 3.56 -6.46 8.60
CA ALA A 75 4.44 -5.37 9.02
C ALA A 75 4.89 -5.51 10.47
N ASP A 76 3.98 -5.83 11.40
CA ASP A 76 4.33 -6.06 12.81
C ASP A 76 5.35 -7.18 12.97
N TYR A 77 5.19 -8.30 12.25
CA TYR A 77 6.15 -9.39 12.27
C TYR A 77 7.51 -9.00 11.68
N ALA A 78 7.53 -8.38 10.50
CA ALA A 78 8.78 -7.95 9.86
C ALA A 78 9.53 -6.93 10.71
N ILE A 79 8.82 -5.99 11.34
CA ILE A 79 9.39 -5.01 12.27
C ILE A 79 9.97 -5.70 13.51
N ALA A 80 9.24 -6.66 14.08
CA ALA A 80 9.71 -7.40 15.24
C ALA A 80 10.95 -8.25 14.93
N ASP A 81 10.95 -8.94 13.79
CA ASP A 81 12.07 -9.76 13.30
C ASP A 81 13.34 -8.91 13.07
N ALA A 82 13.19 -7.73 12.48
CA ALA A 82 14.27 -6.75 12.33
C ALA A 82 14.77 -6.16 13.68
N GLY A 83 14.12 -6.48 14.80
CA GLY A 83 14.47 -5.94 16.13
C GLY A 83 13.97 -4.52 16.36
N GLY A 84 12.87 -4.13 15.71
CA GLY A 84 12.20 -2.85 15.85
C GLY A 84 12.29 -1.96 14.62
N LEU A 85 11.42 -0.95 14.57
CA LEU A 85 11.21 -0.11 13.38
C LEU A 85 12.48 0.59 12.89
N ALA A 86 13.34 1.03 13.82
CA ALA A 86 14.60 1.71 13.50
C ALA A 86 15.62 0.83 12.73
N ARG A 87 15.42 -0.50 12.74
CA ARG A 87 16.27 -1.49 12.06
C ARG A 87 15.56 -2.17 10.87
N CYS A 88 14.29 -1.85 10.66
CA CYS A 88 13.48 -2.42 9.58
C CYS A 88 13.71 -1.64 8.27
N ASP A 89 14.04 -2.35 7.19
CA ASP A 89 14.05 -1.77 5.86
C ASP A 89 12.60 -1.64 5.35
N VAL A 90 12.08 -0.42 5.42
CA VAL A 90 10.71 -0.11 4.99
C VAL A 90 10.54 -0.31 3.47
N GLY A 91 11.59 -0.11 2.68
CA GLY A 91 11.55 -0.33 1.25
C GLY A 91 11.39 -1.81 0.92
N GLU A 92 12.14 -2.67 1.60
CA GLU A 92 12.03 -4.12 1.45
C GLU A 92 10.69 -4.65 1.99
N LEU A 93 10.23 -4.15 3.15
CA LEU A 93 8.90 -4.49 3.69
C LEU A 93 7.77 -4.17 2.69
N ASN A 94 7.84 -3.01 2.03
CA ASN A 94 6.87 -2.63 1.00
C ASN A 94 6.96 -3.55 -0.23
N ARG A 95 8.17 -3.91 -0.66
CA ARG A 95 8.38 -4.85 -1.77
C ARG A 95 7.81 -6.23 -1.47
N GLU A 96 8.04 -6.75 -0.29
CA GLU A 96 7.52 -8.06 0.13
C GLU A 96 5.99 -8.07 0.11
N GLN A 97 5.34 -7.08 0.74
CA GLN A 97 3.89 -6.99 0.78
C GLN A 97 3.23 -6.98 -0.60
N ARG A 98 3.88 -6.38 -1.62
CA ARG A 98 3.35 -6.33 -3.00
C ARG A 98 3.46 -7.66 -3.76
N ARG A 99 4.23 -8.61 -3.22
CA ARG A 99 4.48 -9.94 -3.81
C ARG A 99 3.76 -11.06 -3.05
N ILE A 100 3.12 -10.76 -1.93
CA ILE A 100 2.29 -11.72 -1.19
C ILE A 100 1.01 -12.00 -1.98
N LEU A 101 0.61 -13.28 -2.02
CA LEU A 101 -0.64 -13.72 -2.63
C LEU A 101 -1.80 -13.46 -1.69
N HIS A 102 -2.85 -12.83 -2.20
CA HIS A 102 -4.08 -12.59 -1.46
C HIS A 102 -5.27 -13.19 -2.19
N ASN A 103 -6.18 -13.78 -1.41
CA ASN A 103 -7.45 -14.22 -1.95
C ASN A 103 -8.37 -13.02 -2.15
N ARG A 104 -8.64 -12.71 -3.41
CA ARG A 104 -9.62 -11.71 -3.84
C ARG A 104 -10.67 -12.39 -4.70
N ASP A 105 -11.89 -12.39 -4.20
CA ASP A 105 -13.08 -12.91 -4.91
C ASP A 105 -12.89 -14.36 -5.44
N GLY A 106 -12.15 -15.19 -4.70
CA GLY A 106 -11.88 -16.58 -5.06
C GLY A 106 -10.66 -16.79 -5.95
N ARG A 107 -9.91 -15.73 -6.30
CA ARG A 107 -8.63 -15.80 -7.03
C ARG A 107 -7.47 -15.38 -6.13
N TYR A 108 -6.34 -16.05 -6.28
CA TYR A 108 -5.10 -15.68 -5.59
C TYR A 108 -4.31 -14.75 -6.48
N GLU A 109 -4.19 -13.49 -6.07
CA GLU A 109 -3.52 -12.44 -6.83
C GLU A 109 -2.53 -11.69 -5.96
N THR A 110 -1.43 -11.21 -6.55
CA THR A 110 -0.53 -10.28 -5.87
C THR A 110 -0.93 -8.84 -6.19
N PRO A 111 -0.69 -7.87 -5.29
CA PRO A 111 -0.93 -6.47 -5.59
C PRO A 111 -0.20 -6.01 -6.86
N LEU A 112 1.04 -6.46 -7.07
CA LEU A 112 1.81 -6.11 -8.27
C LEU A 112 1.17 -6.63 -9.56
N HIS A 113 0.60 -7.85 -9.53
CA HIS A 113 -0.12 -8.40 -10.67
C HIS A 113 -1.36 -7.55 -10.98
N LEU A 114 -2.17 -7.24 -9.98
CA LEU A 114 -3.39 -6.44 -10.13
C LEU A 114 -3.11 -5.02 -10.67
N VAL A 115 -2.00 -4.39 -10.28
CA VAL A 115 -1.59 -3.10 -10.85
C VAL A 115 -1.20 -3.24 -12.33
N THR A 116 -0.49 -4.32 -12.67
CA THR A 116 -0.05 -4.57 -14.04
C THR A 116 -1.24 -4.85 -14.97
N GLU A 117 -2.17 -5.70 -14.56
CA GLU A 117 -3.41 -5.98 -15.30
C GLU A 117 -4.21 -4.70 -15.57
N ARG A 118 -4.30 -3.82 -14.56
CA ARG A 118 -4.97 -2.53 -14.70
C ARG A 118 -4.30 -1.64 -15.74
N GLY A 119 -2.97 -1.57 -15.75
CA GLY A 119 -2.21 -0.78 -16.72
C GLY A 119 -2.29 -1.31 -18.16
N GLN A 120 -2.60 -2.59 -18.35
CA GLN A 120 -2.81 -3.21 -19.67
C GLN A 120 -4.23 -3.01 -20.22
N GLY A 121 -5.18 -2.63 -19.36
CA GLY A 121 -6.59 -2.41 -19.71
C GLY A 121 -6.98 -0.94 -19.93
N ALA A 122 -5.99 -0.03 -20.02
CA ALA A 122 -6.18 1.41 -20.23
C ALA A 122 -5.82 1.84 -21.66
#